data_AF-A0A5B7B3R1-F1
#
_entry.id   AF-A0A5B7B3R1-F1
#
_cell.length_a   1.000
_cell.length_b   1.000
_cell.length_c   1.000
_cell.angle_alpha   90.00
_cell.angle_beta   90.00
_cell.angle_gamma   90.00
#
_symmetry.space_group_name_H-M   'P 1'
#
loop_
_entity.id
_entity.type
_entity.pdbx_description
1 polymer ?
#
loop_
_entity_poly.entity_id
_entity_poly.type
_entity_poly.pdbx_seq_one_letter_code
_entity_poly.pdbx_strand_id
1 'polypeptide(L)'
;MGEPIHLEGCISVGPWGGPSGNEWHYYKANGDIRKIIIVHGEAVDSILFKSDNGDGSMEYSNKFGGQGGNRTDKVDIDSPLEYLTGISGTYGSFDPLGPVIIKSLQIQTNLTKYGPFGSESGTFFSFPMEGGVIVGFHGRASQFLEAIGVYVKPISSICAPSSTQENVQVADVPENLLKIRQEIEAKFVGEDRSWGHGDDNQPQSQSHYFEPDNRGWHGQFAQLHAFKEEKSWKAGQDNKEFSGSFRSRLRQVNFHQDQLNFQFGSAKISSNDQEVGPAPALMKAKVPWVSRRRNLLEKECVLTRVKGILNKLAPEKFDILKDQLINSGIATPDILKGVVPLILEKAVLEPTFGPLCARLCSDLNEKLPPFPSDEPGGREITFKRILLDNCQEAFESANQMMAETRQMTAPEQEMKRRDIERIDKLRFIGNVRFIGELLNQKMIPEQIVPHIVQVLLEHDSKTCPAEENVEAFCQFYKTIGKQLDESPNSQRIDDICYNGLLKLLRNTLLAPQLRSMADRVLELWANKWG
;
A
#
# COMPACT_ATOMS: atom_id res chain seq x y z
N MET A 1 33.35 -12.80 -31.19
CA MET A 1 33.14 -12.20 -29.86
C MET A 1 32.15 -11.06 -30.06
N GLY A 2 30.92 -11.20 -29.59
CA GLY A 2 29.93 -10.12 -29.66
C GLY A 2 30.13 -9.18 -28.47
N GLU A 3 30.04 -7.87 -28.70
CA GLU A 3 30.09 -6.87 -27.63
C GLU A 3 28.96 -7.11 -26.61
N PRO A 4 29.21 -6.86 -25.30
CA PRO A 4 28.14 -6.89 -24.31
C PRO A 4 27.14 -5.78 -24.63
N ILE A 5 25.90 -6.16 -24.94
CA ILE A 5 24.80 -5.21 -25.16
C ILE A 5 24.55 -4.49 -23.83
N HIS A 6 25.06 -3.27 -23.71
CA HIS A 6 24.81 -2.43 -22.55
C HIS A 6 23.40 -1.83 -22.67
N LEU A 7 22.39 -2.60 -22.25
CA LEU A 7 21.00 -2.15 -22.22
C LEU A 7 20.84 -1.07 -21.14
N GLU A 8 20.67 0.18 -21.55
CA GLU A 8 20.61 1.34 -20.67
C GLU A 8 19.51 1.19 -19.59
N GLY A 9 19.93 1.23 -18.33
CA GLY A 9 19.05 1.11 -17.15
C GLY A 9 18.52 -0.29 -16.84
N CYS A 10 18.92 -1.35 -17.55
CA CYS A 10 18.54 -2.74 -17.26
C CYS A 10 19.61 -3.46 -16.45
N ILE A 11 19.19 -4.32 -15.51
CA ILE A 11 20.06 -5.26 -14.80
C ILE A 11 19.85 -6.65 -15.41
N SER A 12 20.94 -7.35 -15.74
CA SER A 12 20.91 -8.74 -16.21
C SER A 12 21.03 -9.67 -15.00
N VAL A 13 20.17 -10.69 -14.90
CA VAL A 13 20.21 -11.69 -13.83
C VAL A 13 20.22 -13.10 -14.43
N GLY A 14 21.13 -13.94 -13.95
CA GLY A 14 21.43 -15.26 -14.54
C GLY A 14 22.60 -15.19 -15.54
N PRO A 15 22.68 -16.11 -16.52
CA PRO A 15 21.73 -17.17 -16.80
C PRO A 15 21.88 -18.37 -15.85
N TRP A 16 20.79 -19.05 -15.55
CA TRP A 16 20.76 -20.37 -14.91
C TRP A 16 20.77 -21.45 -15.99
N GLY A 17 21.52 -22.53 -15.80
CA GLY A 17 21.64 -23.63 -16.76
C GLY A 17 23.08 -23.92 -17.19
N GLY A 18 23.24 -24.55 -18.35
CA GLY A 18 24.53 -25.01 -18.87
C GLY A 18 25.28 -24.00 -19.73
N PRO A 19 26.60 -24.18 -19.92
CA PRO A 19 27.43 -23.30 -20.75
C PRO A 19 27.34 -23.64 -22.25
N SER A 20 26.57 -24.64 -22.66
CA SER A 20 26.49 -25.12 -24.03
C SER A 20 25.45 -24.34 -24.87
N GLY A 21 25.39 -24.58 -26.18
CA GLY A 21 24.49 -23.89 -27.10
C GLY A 21 24.91 -22.49 -27.57
N ASN A 22 24.05 -21.83 -28.32
CA ASN A 22 24.27 -20.49 -28.86
C ASN A 22 23.58 -19.43 -27.99
N GLU A 23 24.26 -18.30 -27.78
CA GLU A 23 23.72 -17.16 -27.03
C GLU A 23 22.58 -16.49 -27.78
N TRP A 24 21.57 -16.08 -27.02
CA TRP A 24 20.44 -15.31 -27.53
C TRP A 24 19.97 -14.29 -26.50
N HIS A 25 19.39 -13.21 -27.01
CA HIS A 25 18.86 -12.12 -26.23
C HIS A 25 17.52 -11.70 -26.83
N TYR A 26 16.56 -11.42 -25.98
CA TYR A 26 15.27 -10.86 -26.35
C TYR A 26 14.91 -9.78 -25.36
N TYR A 27 14.95 -8.54 -25.83
CA TYR A 27 14.65 -7.36 -25.03
C TYR A 27 13.78 -6.41 -25.84
N LYS A 28 12.79 -5.80 -25.18
CA LYS A 28 11.95 -4.76 -25.78
C LYS A 28 12.11 -3.47 -24.97
N ALA A 29 12.78 -2.50 -25.59
CA ALA A 29 12.93 -1.16 -25.02
C ALA A 29 11.59 -0.42 -24.95
N ASN A 30 10.80 -0.55 -26.02
CA ASN A 30 9.46 0.00 -26.17
C ASN A 30 8.50 -1.17 -26.42
N GLY A 31 7.39 -1.23 -25.67
CA GLY A 31 6.41 -2.31 -25.79
C GLY A 31 6.28 -3.21 -24.56
N ASP A 32 5.56 -4.31 -24.70
CA ASP A 32 5.36 -5.32 -23.64
C ASP A 32 5.40 -6.73 -24.21
N ILE A 33 5.95 -7.67 -23.43
CA ILE A 33 5.78 -9.10 -23.68
C ILE A 33 4.34 -9.46 -23.34
N ARG A 34 3.58 -9.88 -24.37
CA ARG A 34 2.15 -10.22 -24.27
C ARG A 34 1.91 -11.72 -24.25
N LYS A 35 2.85 -12.51 -24.76
CA LYS A 35 2.77 -13.95 -24.79
C LYS A 35 4.14 -14.59 -24.68
N ILE A 36 4.23 -15.65 -23.88
CA ILE A 36 5.37 -16.56 -23.87
C ILE A 36 4.85 -17.94 -24.30
N ILE A 37 5.48 -18.52 -25.32
CA ILE A 37 5.14 -19.84 -25.83
C ILE A 37 6.29 -20.76 -25.47
N ILE A 38 5.98 -21.81 -24.71
CA ILE A 38 6.97 -22.75 -24.19
C ILE A 38 6.64 -24.13 -24.73
N VAL A 39 7.58 -24.70 -25.47
CA VAL A 39 7.50 -26.08 -25.97
C VAL A 39 8.35 -26.94 -25.05
N HIS A 40 7.76 -28.01 -24.49
CA HIS A 40 8.41 -28.85 -23.49
C HIS A 40 7.94 -30.31 -23.56
N GLY A 41 8.67 -31.16 -22.83
CA GLY A 41 8.36 -32.55 -22.53
C GLY A 41 8.98 -32.92 -21.18
N GLU A 42 10.02 -33.77 -21.18
CA GLU A 42 10.83 -34.02 -19.98
C GLU A 42 11.84 -32.91 -19.67
N ALA A 43 12.01 -31.96 -20.60
CA ALA A 43 12.80 -30.74 -20.46
C ALA A 43 12.13 -29.61 -21.26
N VAL A 44 12.66 -28.39 -21.17
CA VAL A 44 12.20 -27.26 -21.99
C VAL A 44 12.94 -27.28 -23.32
N ASP A 45 12.23 -27.60 -24.40
CA ASP A 45 12.80 -27.71 -25.74
C ASP A 45 13.01 -26.36 -26.40
N SER A 46 12.01 -25.47 -26.31
CA SER A 46 12.14 -24.11 -26.86
C SER A 46 11.21 -23.08 -26.24
N ILE A 47 11.60 -21.81 -26.35
CA ILE A 47 10.83 -20.65 -25.92
C ILE A 47 10.71 -19.62 -27.04
N LEU A 48 9.55 -18.97 -27.13
CA LEU A 48 9.24 -17.93 -28.12
C LEU A 48 8.35 -16.86 -27.51
N PHE A 49 8.59 -15.61 -27.86
CA PHE A 49 7.90 -14.45 -27.29
C PHE A 49 7.04 -13.76 -28.34
N LYS A 50 5.92 -13.19 -27.89
CA LYS A 50 5.14 -12.23 -28.66
C LYS A 50 5.06 -10.93 -27.88
N SER A 51 5.37 -9.81 -28.52
CA SER A 51 5.30 -8.49 -27.91
C SER A 51 4.52 -7.50 -28.75
N ASP A 52 3.95 -6.51 -28.08
CA ASP A 52 3.53 -5.26 -28.73
C ASP A 52 4.77 -4.36 -28.93
N ASN A 53 4.85 -3.63 -30.03
CA ASN A 53 5.91 -2.65 -30.31
C ASN A 53 5.60 -1.23 -29.77
N GLY A 54 4.45 -1.06 -29.12
CA GLY A 54 4.00 0.20 -28.53
C GLY A 54 3.16 1.08 -29.47
N ASP A 55 3.15 0.75 -30.77
CA ASP A 55 2.25 1.30 -31.78
C ASP A 55 0.98 0.44 -32.00
N GLY A 56 0.83 -0.62 -31.19
CA GLY A 56 -0.24 -1.63 -31.29
C GLY A 56 0.07 -2.75 -32.27
N SER A 57 1.22 -2.75 -32.95
CA SER A 57 1.66 -3.85 -33.80
C SER A 57 2.27 -4.98 -32.96
N MET A 58 1.95 -6.22 -33.31
CA MET A 58 2.42 -7.39 -32.58
C MET A 58 3.52 -8.11 -33.37
N GLU A 59 4.63 -8.39 -32.72
CA GLU A 59 5.79 -9.07 -33.30
C GLU A 59 6.12 -10.35 -32.53
N TYR A 60 6.52 -11.39 -33.25
CA TYR A 60 7.06 -12.61 -32.68
C TYR A 60 8.58 -12.58 -32.68
N SER A 61 9.21 -13.04 -31.60
CA SER A 61 10.64 -13.28 -31.58
C SER A 61 11.01 -14.49 -32.44
N ASN A 62 12.30 -14.67 -32.65
CA ASN A 62 12.83 -15.97 -33.05
C ASN A 62 12.47 -17.04 -32.00
N LYS A 63 12.43 -18.31 -32.43
CA LYS A 63 12.31 -19.44 -31.52
C LYS A 63 13.69 -19.80 -30.99
N PHE A 64 13.84 -19.86 -29.66
CA PHE A 64 15.09 -20.22 -29.01
C PHE A 64 15.00 -21.64 -28.48
N GLY A 65 15.74 -22.56 -29.10
CA GLY A 65 15.73 -24.00 -28.79
C GLY A 65 15.37 -24.87 -30.00
N GLY A 66 15.24 -26.17 -29.79
CA GLY A 66 15.08 -27.16 -30.86
C GLY A 66 13.64 -27.38 -31.31
N GLN A 67 13.45 -28.37 -32.17
CA GLN A 67 12.12 -28.78 -32.68
C GLN A 67 11.47 -29.93 -31.90
N GLY A 68 12.05 -30.29 -30.74
CA GLY A 68 11.53 -31.33 -29.86
C GLY A 68 10.28 -30.89 -29.08
N GLY A 69 10.02 -31.61 -28.00
CA GLY A 69 8.88 -31.41 -27.11
C GLY A 69 7.57 -31.95 -27.69
N ASN A 70 6.72 -32.45 -26.80
CA ASN A 70 5.40 -33.00 -27.14
C ASN A 70 4.25 -32.14 -26.60
N ARG A 71 4.55 -31.09 -25.85
CA ARG A 71 3.59 -30.15 -25.28
C ARG A 71 3.96 -28.73 -25.65
N THR A 72 2.95 -27.90 -25.86
CA THR A 72 3.11 -26.47 -26.10
C THR A 72 2.12 -25.72 -25.23
N ASP A 73 2.65 -24.95 -24.29
CA ASP A 73 1.86 -24.13 -23.39
C ASP A 73 2.09 -22.64 -23.69
N LYS A 74 1.04 -21.85 -23.49
CA LYS A 74 1.04 -20.41 -23.77
C LYS A 74 0.76 -19.67 -22.47
N VAL A 75 1.65 -18.76 -22.12
CA VAL A 75 1.47 -17.78 -21.06
C VAL A 75 0.96 -16.52 -21.71
N ASP A 76 -0.36 -16.34 -21.69
CA ASP A 76 -1.03 -15.12 -22.07
C ASP A 76 -0.91 -14.11 -20.92
N ILE A 77 -0.32 -12.95 -21.21
CA ILE A 77 -0.09 -11.89 -20.22
C ILE A 77 -1.04 -10.74 -20.56
N ASP A 78 -1.99 -10.51 -19.65
CA ASP A 78 -3.00 -9.45 -19.78
C ASP A 78 -2.43 -8.07 -19.44
N SER A 79 -1.43 -7.64 -20.21
CA SER A 79 -0.88 -6.29 -20.09
C SER A 79 -1.97 -5.25 -20.39
N PRO A 80 -2.01 -4.12 -19.65
CA PRO A 80 -1.00 -3.68 -18.68
C PRO A 80 -1.23 -4.12 -17.23
N LEU A 81 -2.33 -4.82 -16.94
CA LEU A 81 -2.71 -5.19 -15.57
C LEU A 81 -1.85 -6.34 -15.05
N GLU A 82 -1.42 -7.20 -15.96
CA GLU A 82 -0.50 -8.29 -15.68
C GLU A 82 0.89 -8.01 -16.26
N TYR A 83 1.92 -8.19 -15.44
CA TYR A 83 3.31 -8.01 -15.84
C TYR A 83 4.22 -9.02 -15.12
N LEU A 84 5.37 -9.29 -15.73
CA LEU A 84 6.32 -10.30 -15.26
C LEU A 84 7.09 -9.83 -14.02
N THR A 85 7.05 -10.62 -12.96
CA THR A 85 7.67 -10.33 -11.66
C THR A 85 8.64 -11.41 -11.20
N GLY A 86 8.76 -12.54 -11.89
CA GLY A 86 9.77 -13.53 -11.54
C GLY A 86 9.82 -14.70 -12.48
N ILE A 87 10.89 -15.49 -12.35
CA ILE A 87 11.01 -16.82 -12.96
C ILE A 87 11.59 -17.82 -11.96
N SER A 88 11.20 -19.08 -12.10
CA SER A 88 11.78 -20.19 -11.34
C SER A 88 11.77 -21.46 -12.18
N GLY A 89 12.47 -22.50 -11.73
CA GLY A 89 12.50 -23.77 -12.44
C GLY A 89 13.64 -24.66 -11.97
N THR A 90 13.93 -25.70 -12.74
CA THR A 90 15.08 -26.58 -12.50
C THR A 90 15.93 -26.72 -13.76
N TYR A 91 17.23 -26.96 -13.57
CA TYR A 91 18.15 -27.31 -14.65
C TYR A 91 19.00 -28.52 -14.28
N GLY A 92 19.48 -29.26 -15.27
CA GLY A 92 20.27 -30.47 -15.06
C GLY A 92 20.48 -31.22 -16.36
N SER A 93 21.23 -32.33 -16.29
CA SER A 93 21.47 -33.20 -17.44
C SER A 93 20.55 -34.44 -17.36
N PHE A 94 20.18 -34.99 -18.53
CA PHE A 94 19.51 -36.30 -18.59
C PHE A 94 20.46 -37.44 -18.16
N ASP A 95 21.70 -37.34 -18.63
CA ASP A 95 22.78 -38.29 -18.34
C ASP A 95 23.94 -37.58 -17.63
N PRO A 96 24.73 -38.27 -16.79
CA PRO A 96 25.87 -37.66 -16.07
C PRO A 96 26.94 -36.99 -16.96
N LEU A 97 27.02 -37.38 -18.23
CA LEU A 97 27.94 -36.81 -19.23
C LEU A 97 27.24 -35.89 -20.24
N GLY A 98 25.92 -35.73 -20.13
CA GLY A 98 25.11 -34.94 -21.05
C GLY A 98 25.15 -33.43 -20.76
N PRO A 99 24.74 -32.60 -21.73
CA PRO A 99 24.64 -31.16 -21.53
C PRO A 99 23.64 -30.81 -20.43
N VAL A 100 23.96 -29.77 -19.66
CA VAL A 100 23.05 -29.22 -18.65
C VAL A 100 22.02 -28.35 -19.35
N ILE A 101 20.76 -28.70 -19.20
CA ILE A 101 19.63 -28.03 -19.86
C ILE A 101 18.59 -27.55 -18.85
N ILE A 102 17.71 -26.65 -19.27
CA ILE A 102 16.54 -26.25 -18.49
C ILE A 102 15.54 -27.42 -18.50
N LYS A 103 15.31 -27.98 -17.32
CA LYS A 103 14.43 -29.13 -17.09
C LYS A 103 13.00 -28.69 -16.82
N SER A 104 12.82 -27.60 -16.06
CA SER A 104 11.54 -26.94 -15.90
C SER A 104 11.63 -25.43 -15.90
N LEU A 105 10.53 -24.77 -16.27
CA LEU A 105 10.38 -23.32 -16.18
C LEU A 105 8.99 -22.96 -15.64
N GLN A 106 8.94 -21.99 -14.75
CA GLN A 106 7.74 -21.38 -14.21
C GLN A 106 7.88 -19.86 -14.35
N ILE A 107 6.82 -19.24 -14.88
CA ILE A 107 6.75 -17.79 -15.08
C ILE A 107 5.86 -17.19 -14.00
N GLN A 108 6.33 -16.15 -13.33
CA GLN A 108 5.57 -15.45 -12.29
C GLN A 108 5.20 -14.04 -12.74
N THR A 109 3.93 -13.68 -12.54
CA THR A 109 3.40 -12.34 -12.75
C THR A 109 2.98 -11.70 -11.43
N ASN A 110 2.57 -10.44 -11.46
CA ASN A 110 1.97 -9.77 -10.30
C ASN A 110 0.59 -10.33 -9.92
N LEU A 111 -0.04 -11.12 -10.79
CA LEU A 111 -1.36 -11.71 -10.56
C LEU A 111 -1.30 -13.20 -10.25
N THR A 112 -0.48 -13.96 -10.96
CA THR A 112 -0.47 -15.43 -10.87
C THR A 112 0.89 -16.04 -11.21
N LYS A 113 0.96 -17.37 -11.22
CA LYS A 113 2.11 -18.15 -11.66
C LYS A 113 1.67 -19.14 -12.74
N TYR A 114 2.52 -19.34 -13.74
CA TYR A 114 2.30 -20.22 -14.88
C TYR A 114 3.37 -21.31 -14.92
N GLY A 115 2.96 -22.56 -15.12
CA GLY A 115 3.82 -23.73 -15.09
C GLY A 115 3.68 -24.52 -13.78
N PRO A 116 4.65 -25.39 -13.44
CA PRO A 116 5.91 -25.60 -14.15
C PRO A 116 5.71 -26.26 -15.52
N PHE A 117 6.53 -25.86 -16.49
CA PHE A 117 6.61 -26.44 -17.82
C PHE A 117 7.87 -27.32 -17.87
N GLY A 118 7.75 -28.59 -18.23
CA GLY A 118 8.83 -29.58 -18.16
C GLY A 118 8.80 -30.45 -16.90
N SER A 119 9.96 -30.99 -16.51
CA SER A 119 10.14 -31.86 -15.33
C SER A 119 10.92 -31.15 -14.24
N GLU A 120 10.40 -31.11 -13.02
CA GLU A 120 11.06 -30.50 -11.84
C GLU A 120 12.20 -31.35 -11.26
N SER A 121 13.04 -31.92 -12.13
CA SER A 121 14.25 -32.67 -11.78
C SER A 121 15.49 -31.80 -11.95
N GLY A 122 16.51 -32.01 -11.11
CA GLY A 122 17.77 -31.29 -11.15
C GLY A 122 17.91 -30.18 -10.09
N THR A 123 18.75 -29.19 -10.37
CA THR A 123 19.03 -28.06 -9.48
C THR A 123 17.98 -26.97 -9.64
N PHE A 124 17.34 -26.59 -8.54
CA PHE A 124 16.33 -25.53 -8.51
C PHE A 124 16.95 -24.13 -8.61
N PHE A 125 16.30 -23.25 -9.36
CA PHE A 125 16.57 -21.82 -9.38
C PHE A 125 15.27 -21.03 -9.21
N SER A 126 15.37 -19.86 -8.59
CA SER A 126 14.25 -18.94 -8.46
C SER A 126 14.75 -17.51 -8.35
N PHE A 127 14.04 -16.60 -9.02
CA PHE A 127 14.26 -15.18 -8.94
C PHE A 127 12.90 -14.47 -8.84
N PRO A 128 12.42 -14.19 -7.60
CA PRO A 128 11.31 -13.29 -7.37
C PRO A 128 11.80 -11.83 -7.34
N MET A 129 11.27 -10.98 -8.22
CA MET A 129 11.55 -9.56 -8.24
C MET A 129 10.56 -8.80 -7.35
N GLU A 130 11.07 -8.10 -6.34
CA GLU A 130 10.31 -7.13 -5.53
C GLU A 130 10.58 -5.71 -6.06
N GLY A 131 9.54 -5.01 -6.55
CA GLY A 131 9.64 -3.60 -6.95
C GLY A 131 10.24 -3.33 -8.34
N GLY A 132 10.31 -4.34 -9.20
CA GLY A 132 10.75 -4.22 -10.59
C GLY A 132 9.93 -5.09 -11.54
N VAL A 133 10.21 -4.94 -12.83
CA VAL A 133 9.53 -5.67 -13.92
C VAL A 133 10.59 -6.39 -14.76
N ILE A 134 10.31 -7.62 -15.16
CA ILE A 134 11.10 -8.31 -16.18
C ILE A 134 10.72 -7.76 -17.56
N VAL A 135 11.68 -7.16 -18.24
CA VAL A 135 11.52 -6.46 -19.53
C VAL A 135 12.14 -7.24 -20.70
N GLY A 136 12.74 -8.38 -20.43
CA GLY A 136 13.35 -9.24 -21.43
C GLY A 136 13.97 -10.48 -20.84
N PHE A 137 14.45 -11.33 -21.74
CA PHE A 137 15.08 -12.61 -21.45
C PHE A 137 16.39 -12.73 -22.23
N HIS A 138 17.33 -13.47 -21.69
CA HIS A 138 18.54 -13.87 -22.41
C HIS A 138 18.87 -15.31 -22.05
N GLY A 139 19.77 -15.94 -22.78
CA GLY A 139 20.12 -17.31 -22.47
C GLY A 139 20.98 -17.98 -23.52
N ARG A 140 20.99 -19.31 -23.45
CA ARG A 140 21.66 -20.18 -24.42
C ARG A 140 20.71 -21.27 -24.89
N ALA A 141 20.75 -21.58 -26.18
CA ALA A 141 19.87 -22.58 -26.76
C ALA A 141 20.53 -23.34 -27.93
N SER A 142 20.18 -24.61 -28.06
CA SER A 142 20.58 -25.50 -29.15
C SER A 142 19.41 -26.41 -29.52
N GLN A 143 19.53 -27.73 -29.33
CA GLN A 143 18.43 -28.69 -29.40
C GLN A 143 17.43 -28.52 -28.24
N PHE A 144 17.89 -28.00 -27.10
CA PHE A 144 17.06 -27.65 -25.94
C PHE A 144 17.33 -26.20 -25.53
N LEU A 145 16.50 -25.68 -24.63
CA LEU A 145 16.84 -24.48 -23.88
C LEU A 145 17.91 -24.85 -22.85
N GLU A 146 19.13 -24.35 -23.03
CA GLU A 146 20.28 -24.76 -22.21
C GLU A 146 20.47 -23.87 -20.99
N ALA A 147 20.25 -22.57 -21.16
CA ALA A 147 20.29 -21.60 -20.08
C ALA A 147 19.31 -20.46 -20.29
N ILE A 148 18.81 -19.88 -19.21
CA ILE A 148 17.87 -18.75 -19.23
C ILE A 148 18.24 -17.73 -18.15
N GLY A 149 18.09 -16.45 -18.47
CA GLY A 149 18.24 -15.31 -17.59
C GLY A 149 17.24 -14.21 -17.98
N VAL A 150 17.18 -13.16 -17.17
CA VAL A 150 16.19 -12.08 -17.31
C VAL A 150 16.85 -10.71 -17.29
N TYR A 151 16.26 -9.79 -18.04
CA TYR A 151 16.53 -8.36 -17.93
C TYR A 151 15.46 -7.73 -17.04
N VAL A 152 15.88 -7.01 -16.02
CA VAL A 152 14.98 -6.34 -15.07
C VAL A 152 15.20 -4.84 -15.03
N LYS A 153 14.10 -4.11 -14.84
CA LYS A 153 14.08 -2.67 -14.59
C LYS A 153 13.36 -2.36 -13.28
N PRO A 154 13.88 -1.45 -12.43
CA PRO A 154 13.11 -0.91 -11.31
C PRO A 154 11.82 -0.27 -11.82
N ILE A 155 10.67 -0.49 -11.16
CA ILE A 155 9.42 0.20 -11.53
C ILE A 155 9.62 1.73 -11.53
N SER A 156 10.46 2.24 -10.62
CA SER A 156 10.83 3.65 -10.55
C SER A 156 11.54 4.21 -11.79
N SER A 157 12.26 3.38 -12.53
CA SER A 157 12.94 3.78 -13.77
C SER A 157 12.00 3.85 -14.98
N ILE A 158 10.86 3.15 -14.91
CA ILE A 158 9.82 3.17 -15.95
C ILE A 158 8.92 4.41 -15.80
N CYS A 159 8.88 4.99 -14.59
CA CYS A 159 8.11 6.20 -14.25
C CYS A 159 8.96 7.47 -14.12
N ALA A 160 10.24 7.43 -14.49
CA ALA A 160 10.98 8.68 -14.67
C ALA A 160 10.33 9.41 -15.86
N PRO A 161 9.92 10.70 -15.72
CA PRO A 161 9.50 11.46 -16.88
C PRO A 161 10.67 11.45 -17.86
N SER A 162 10.48 10.86 -19.04
CA SER A 162 11.40 11.05 -20.14
C SER A 162 11.52 12.55 -20.33
N SER A 163 12.73 13.08 -20.14
CA SER A 163 13.07 14.47 -20.43
C SER A 163 12.95 14.67 -21.94
N THR A 164 11.72 14.81 -22.40
CA THR A 164 11.37 15.23 -23.74
C THR A 164 10.86 16.64 -23.56
N GLN A 165 11.73 17.61 -23.81
CA GLN A 165 11.34 18.99 -24.04
C GLN A 165 10.37 19.02 -25.22
N GLU A 166 9.08 18.98 -24.97
CA GLU A 166 8.09 19.50 -25.93
C GLU A 166 7.86 20.97 -25.58
N ASN A 167 8.50 21.84 -26.36
CA ASN A 167 8.13 23.23 -26.50
C ASN A 167 6.66 23.29 -26.96
N VAL A 168 5.75 23.67 -26.06
CA VAL A 168 4.41 24.11 -26.46
C VAL A 168 4.40 25.64 -26.43
N GLN A 169 4.25 26.20 -27.63
CA GLN A 169 4.08 27.63 -27.86
C GLN A 169 2.80 28.13 -27.17
N VAL A 170 2.93 29.29 -26.53
CA VAL A 170 1.83 30.06 -25.95
C VAL A 170 0.90 30.52 -27.08
N ALA A 171 -0.35 30.08 -27.05
CA ALA A 171 -1.43 30.66 -27.84
C ALA A 171 -2.45 31.29 -26.89
N ASP A 172 -2.88 32.49 -27.26
CA ASP A 172 -3.59 33.49 -26.46
C ASP A 172 -4.84 33.00 -25.72
N VAL A 173 -4.98 33.48 -24.47
CA VAL A 173 -6.19 33.37 -23.65
C VAL A 173 -7.11 34.54 -24.00
N PRO A 174 -8.37 34.33 -24.45
CA PRO A 174 -9.33 35.42 -24.59
C PRO A 174 -9.81 35.90 -23.20
N GLU A 175 -9.84 37.22 -23.03
CA GLU A 175 -10.09 38.03 -21.83
C GLU A 175 -11.45 37.86 -21.10
N ASN A 176 -12.15 36.75 -21.28
CA ASN A 176 -13.52 36.59 -20.78
C ASN A 176 -13.60 35.83 -19.44
N LEU A 177 -12.47 35.31 -18.93
CA LEU A 177 -12.40 34.49 -17.71
C LEU A 177 -12.03 35.25 -16.43
N LEU A 178 -11.75 36.56 -16.51
CA LEU A 178 -11.44 37.39 -15.34
C LEU A 178 -12.67 37.93 -14.59
N LYS A 179 -13.88 37.78 -15.13
CA LYS A 179 -15.12 38.24 -14.47
C LYS A 179 -15.86 37.17 -13.66
N ILE A 180 -15.67 35.88 -13.98
CA ILE A 180 -16.34 34.78 -13.26
C ILE A 180 -15.66 34.46 -11.92
N ARG A 181 -14.37 34.79 -11.78
CA ARG A 181 -13.64 34.59 -10.52
C ARG A 181 -13.98 35.62 -9.43
N GLN A 182 -14.29 36.86 -9.80
CA GLN A 182 -14.63 37.92 -8.83
C GLN A 182 -16.08 37.86 -8.33
N GLU A 183 -16.99 37.20 -9.05
CA GLU A 183 -18.40 37.05 -8.62
C GLU A 183 -18.63 35.88 -7.65
N ILE A 184 -17.72 34.89 -7.62
CA ILE A 184 -17.80 33.74 -6.71
C ILE A 184 -17.16 34.07 -5.35
N GLU A 185 -16.11 34.89 -5.31
CA GLU A 185 -15.48 35.35 -4.05
C GLU A 185 -16.33 36.39 -3.27
N ALA A 186 -17.30 37.03 -3.92
CA ALA A 186 -18.21 38.00 -3.28
C ALA A 186 -19.42 37.36 -2.55
N LYS A 187 -19.62 36.03 -2.63
CA LYS A 187 -20.74 35.32 -1.98
C LYS A 187 -20.35 34.44 -0.79
N PHE A 188 -19.07 34.39 -0.42
CA PHE A 188 -18.59 33.61 0.73
C PHE A 188 -18.02 34.47 1.88
N VAL A 189 -18.15 35.80 1.81
CA VAL A 189 -17.80 36.71 2.92
C VAL A 189 -19.07 37.42 3.38
N GLY A 190 -19.83 36.75 4.24
CA GLY A 190 -21.11 37.29 4.68
C GLY A 190 -21.76 36.46 5.78
N GLU A 191 -21.06 36.27 6.89
CA GLU A 191 -21.63 36.25 8.25
C GLU A 191 -20.48 36.01 9.24
N ASP A 192 -19.72 37.08 9.49
CA ASP A 192 -19.05 37.20 10.77
C ASP A 192 -19.16 38.67 11.19
N ARG A 193 -19.94 38.88 12.26
CA ARG A 193 -19.81 39.94 13.27
C ARG A 193 -21.14 40.17 14.00
N SER A 194 -21.07 40.09 15.33
CA SER A 194 -21.01 41.26 16.23
C SER A 194 -21.80 41.03 17.52
N TRP A 195 -21.55 41.63 18.70
CA TRP A 195 -20.76 42.76 19.22
C TRP A 195 -20.41 42.38 20.70
N GLY A 196 -19.48 42.98 21.44
CA GLY A 196 -18.77 44.23 21.23
C GLY A 196 -17.78 44.54 22.37
N HIS A 197 -16.98 45.56 22.09
CA HIS A 197 -15.91 46.17 22.86
C HIS A 197 -16.32 46.82 24.17
N GLY A 198 -15.33 46.94 25.07
CA GLY A 198 -15.14 48.07 25.97
C GLY A 198 -13.64 48.21 26.28
N ASP A 199 -13.01 49.27 25.76
CA ASP A 199 -11.66 49.73 26.11
C ASP A 199 -11.58 50.21 27.57
N ASP A 200 -10.46 49.99 28.27
CA ASP A 200 -9.44 51.03 28.52
C ASP A 200 -8.40 50.63 29.60
N ASN A 201 -7.18 51.16 29.41
CA ASN A 201 -6.08 51.42 30.34
C ASN A 201 -5.05 50.32 30.73
N GLN A 202 -3.84 50.52 30.18
CA GLN A 202 -2.52 50.25 30.80
C GLN A 202 -2.25 51.18 32.01
N PRO A 203 -1.27 50.97 32.93
CA PRO A 203 0.15 50.68 32.61
C PRO A 203 1.00 49.80 33.60
N GLN A 204 2.16 49.33 33.07
CA GLN A 204 3.52 49.15 33.66
C GLN A 204 3.80 48.39 34.99
N SER A 205 4.75 47.44 34.95
CA SER A 205 6.02 47.35 35.74
C SER A 205 6.63 45.92 35.66
N GLN A 206 7.78 45.68 35.00
CA GLN A 206 9.19 45.70 35.46
C GLN A 206 9.75 44.44 36.17
N SER A 207 10.82 43.89 35.56
CA SER A 207 11.95 43.11 36.11
C SER A 207 11.67 41.67 36.63
N HIS A 208 12.53 40.66 36.49
CA HIS A 208 13.98 40.67 36.57
C HIS A 208 14.59 39.40 35.93
N TYR A 209 15.71 39.55 35.23
CA TYR A 209 16.64 38.48 34.80
C TYR A 209 17.27 37.76 36.01
N PHE A 210 17.63 36.46 35.87
CA PHE A 210 18.96 35.86 36.13
C PHE A 210 19.01 34.37 35.70
N GLU A 211 19.83 34.06 34.68
CA GLU A 211 20.65 32.82 34.57
C GLU A 211 21.90 33.00 35.47
N PRO A 212 22.84 32.05 35.73
CA PRO A 212 22.95 30.64 35.34
C PRO A 212 23.44 29.73 36.52
N ASP A 213 23.66 28.43 36.29
CA ASP A 213 25.02 27.83 36.32
C ASP A 213 24.96 26.29 36.34
N ASN A 214 25.94 25.73 35.64
CA ASN A 214 26.21 24.32 35.38
C ASN A 214 27.10 23.74 36.50
N ARG A 215 26.78 22.52 36.98
CA ARG A 215 27.63 21.51 37.66
C ARG A 215 26.66 20.56 38.39
N GLY A 216 26.45 19.30 38.00
CA GLY A 216 27.40 18.26 37.64
C GLY A 216 27.44 17.27 38.80
N TRP A 217 26.85 16.08 38.66
CA TRP A 217 27.10 14.96 39.59
C TRP A 217 27.04 13.61 38.87
N HIS A 218 28.17 12.93 38.91
CA HIS A 218 28.32 11.50 38.68
C HIS A 218 27.61 10.71 39.78
N GLY A 219 27.10 9.54 39.39
CA GLY A 219 27.35 8.28 40.10
C GLY A 219 26.48 7.97 41.32
N GLN A 220 25.59 6.98 41.14
CA GLN A 220 25.63 5.76 41.95
C GLN A 220 24.90 4.61 41.24
N PHE A 221 25.70 3.79 40.56
CA PHE A 221 25.40 2.38 40.31
C PHE A 221 26.04 1.57 41.44
N ALA A 222 25.25 0.75 42.12
CA ALA A 222 25.63 -0.48 42.83
C ALA A 222 24.35 -1.07 43.42
N GLN A 223 24.06 -2.37 43.46
CA GLN A 223 24.60 -3.58 42.86
C GLN A 223 23.67 -4.66 43.42
N LEU A 224 23.02 -5.49 42.61
CA LEU A 224 22.60 -6.82 43.03
C LEU A 224 22.98 -7.81 41.93
N HIS A 225 23.96 -8.65 42.29
CA HIS A 225 24.57 -9.73 41.52
C HIS A 225 23.52 -10.75 41.04
N ALA A 226 23.48 -11.07 39.75
CA ALA A 226 24.25 -12.14 39.08
C ALA A 226 23.75 -13.57 39.39
N PHE A 227 22.96 -14.12 38.46
CA PHE A 227 23.06 -15.52 38.09
C PHE A 227 23.24 -15.60 36.57
N LYS A 228 24.27 -16.34 36.18
CA LYS A 228 24.82 -16.48 34.85
C LYS A 228 24.30 -17.80 34.29
N GLU A 229 23.69 -17.79 33.11
CA GLU A 229 23.78 -18.94 32.21
C GLU A 229 23.61 -18.50 30.75
N GLU A 230 24.63 -18.83 29.96
CA GLU A 230 24.73 -18.65 28.52
C GLU A 230 23.63 -19.43 27.79
N LYS A 231 23.01 -18.80 26.78
CA LYS A 231 22.70 -19.47 25.51
C LYS A 231 22.45 -18.47 24.39
N SER A 232 23.42 -18.48 23.47
CA SER A 232 23.43 -17.91 22.12
C SER A 232 22.10 -18.08 21.38
N TRP A 233 21.55 -16.99 20.84
CA TRP A 233 20.84 -17.00 19.55
C TRP A 233 21.13 -15.71 18.76
N LYS A 234 21.80 -15.88 17.62
CA LYS A 234 21.69 -15.00 16.46
C LYS A 234 20.25 -15.12 15.93
N ALA A 235 19.53 -14.01 15.83
CA ALA A 235 18.33 -13.89 15.00
C ALA A 235 18.24 -12.44 14.50
N GLY A 236 18.96 -12.18 13.42
CA GLY A 236 18.66 -11.06 12.53
C GLY A 236 17.85 -11.61 11.36
N GLN A 237 16.81 -10.88 10.97
CA GLN A 237 15.98 -11.07 9.78
C GLN A 237 14.98 -12.24 9.80
N ASP A 238 13.87 -12.06 10.53
CA ASP A 238 12.59 -12.70 10.20
C ASP A 238 11.48 -11.65 10.32
N ASN A 239 11.31 -10.82 9.28
CA ASN A 239 10.20 -9.86 9.19
C ASN A 239 9.55 -9.83 7.79
N LYS A 240 9.90 -10.79 6.90
CA LYS A 240 9.47 -10.80 5.49
C LYS A 240 8.20 -11.61 5.21
N GLU A 241 7.90 -12.64 6.00
CA GLU A 241 6.70 -13.47 5.80
C GLU A 241 5.41 -12.80 6.29
N PHE A 242 5.52 -11.79 7.15
CA PHE A 242 4.37 -11.07 7.67
C PHE A 242 3.61 -10.35 6.54
N SER A 243 4.26 -9.58 5.67
CA SER A 243 3.56 -8.78 4.64
C SER A 243 2.77 -9.59 3.59
N GLY A 244 3.09 -10.87 3.38
CA GLY A 244 2.46 -11.72 2.35
C GLY A 244 1.06 -12.22 2.74
N SER A 245 0.86 -12.62 4.00
CA SER A 245 -0.46 -13.01 4.52
C SER A 245 -1.42 -11.80 4.61
N PHE A 246 -0.85 -10.60 4.72
CA PHE A 246 -1.56 -9.34 4.96
C PHE A 246 -2.31 -8.84 3.71
N ARG A 247 -1.76 -9.07 2.50
CA ARG A 247 -2.44 -8.70 1.23
C ARG A 247 -3.62 -9.59 0.88
N SER A 248 -3.62 -10.85 1.30
CA SER A 248 -4.66 -11.81 0.91
C SER A 248 -6.01 -11.54 1.60
N ARG A 249 -6.00 -10.91 2.78
CA ARG A 249 -7.23 -10.61 3.54
C ARG A 249 -7.83 -9.23 3.27
N LEU A 250 -7.03 -8.20 2.95
CA LEU A 250 -7.58 -6.91 2.50
C LEU A 250 -8.19 -6.98 1.08
N ARG A 251 -7.88 -8.01 0.28
CA ARG A 251 -8.49 -8.19 -1.06
C ARG A 251 -9.88 -8.83 -1.05
N GLN A 252 -10.35 -9.36 0.09
CA GLN A 252 -11.65 -10.06 0.14
C GLN A 252 -12.86 -9.14 0.36
N VAL A 253 -12.68 -7.84 0.61
CA VAL A 253 -13.81 -6.94 0.94
C VAL A 253 -14.33 -6.13 -0.26
N ASN A 254 -13.65 -6.12 -1.41
CA ASN A 254 -14.07 -5.36 -2.62
C ASN A 254 -14.70 -6.21 -3.73
N PHE A 255 -15.46 -7.24 -3.39
CA PHE A 255 -16.32 -7.94 -4.35
C PHE A 255 -17.70 -8.23 -3.76
N HIS A 256 -18.49 -7.18 -3.54
CA HIS A 256 -19.94 -7.33 -3.59
C HIS A 256 -20.62 -6.11 -4.23
N GLN A 257 -21.56 -6.44 -5.12
CA GLN A 257 -22.52 -5.60 -5.83
C GLN A 257 -22.04 -4.91 -7.12
N ASP A 258 -22.21 -5.62 -8.25
CA ASP A 258 -23.04 -5.12 -9.35
C ASP A 258 -23.47 -6.29 -10.25
N GLN A 259 -24.60 -6.88 -9.89
CA GLN A 259 -25.29 -7.88 -10.69
C GLN A 259 -26.16 -7.14 -11.72
N LEU A 260 -25.58 -6.77 -12.86
CA LEU A 260 -26.36 -6.34 -14.02
C LEU A 260 -26.61 -7.53 -14.95
N ASN A 261 -27.83 -8.07 -14.82
CA ASN A 261 -28.47 -8.95 -15.78
C ASN A 261 -28.40 -8.36 -17.19
N PHE A 262 -27.80 -9.09 -18.13
CA PHE A 262 -28.12 -8.96 -19.55
C PHE A 262 -28.52 -10.33 -20.09
N GLN A 263 -29.84 -10.54 -20.17
CA GLN A 263 -30.48 -11.53 -21.02
C GLN A 263 -30.10 -11.23 -22.47
N PHE A 264 -29.36 -12.14 -23.11
CA PHE A 264 -29.22 -12.13 -24.56
C PHE A 264 -30.52 -12.62 -25.20
N GLY A 265 -31.36 -11.65 -25.59
CA GLY A 265 -32.42 -11.87 -26.57
C GLY A 265 -31.79 -12.05 -27.96
N SER A 266 -31.94 -13.26 -28.52
CA SER A 266 -31.52 -13.59 -29.87
C SER A 266 -32.43 -12.89 -30.88
N ALA A 267 -31.90 -11.91 -31.62
CA ALA A 267 -32.55 -11.34 -32.80
C ALA A 267 -31.77 -11.76 -34.05
N LYS A 268 -32.34 -12.72 -34.78
CA LYS A 268 -31.99 -13.03 -36.17
C LYS A 268 -32.37 -11.84 -37.04
N ILE A 269 -31.43 -11.32 -37.85
CA ILE A 269 -31.78 -10.54 -39.04
C ILE A 269 -30.94 -11.02 -40.23
N SER A 270 -31.69 -11.25 -41.30
CA SER A 270 -31.36 -11.86 -42.58
C SER A 270 -30.44 -11.02 -43.45
N SER A 271 -29.71 -11.71 -44.31
CA SER A 271 -28.96 -11.26 -45.48
C SER A 271 -29.77 -10.37 -46.43
N ASN A 272 -29.16 -9.30 -46.94
CA ASN A 272 -29.25 -8.90 -48.34
C ASN A 272 -28.08 -7.98 -48.72
N ASP A 273 -27.52 -8.23 -49.90
CA ASP A 273 -26.41 -7.53 -50.56
C ASP A 273 -26.80 -6.13 -51.05
N GLN A 274 -25.91 -5.13 -50.88
CA GLN A 274 -25.67 -4.12 -51.92
C GLN A 274 -24.38 -3.28 -51.69
N GLU A 275 -23.58 -3.28 -52.77
CA GLU A 275 -22.54 -2.37 -53.29
C GLU A 275 -21.77 -1.35 -52.42
N VAL A 276 -20.49 -1.26 -52.82
CA VAL A 276 -19.34 -0.56 -52.27
C VAL A 276 -19.35 0.95 -52.56
N GLY A 277 -19.02 1.76 -51.55
CA GLY A 277 -18.51 3.14 -51.69
C GLY A 277 -17.30 3.36 -50.76
N PRO A 278 -16.31 4.20 -51.11
CA PRO A 278 -15.07 4.30 -50.34
C PRO A 278 -15.31 4.94 -48.98
N ALA A 279 -14.98 4.22 -47.92
CA ALA A 279 -15.08 4.71 -46.54
C ALA A 279 -14.14 5.92 -46.33
N PRO A 280 -14.58 6.95 -45.59
CA PRO A 280 -13.70 8.07 -45.24
C PRO A 280 -12.54 7.57 -44.38
N ALA A 281 -11.34 8.12 -44.61
CA ALA A 281 -10.13 7.80 -43.88
C ALA A 281 -10.35 7.93 -42.36
N LEU A 282 -10.36 6.80 -41.66
CA LEU A 282 -10.34 6.74 -40.21
C LEU A 282 -9.01 7.32 -39.71
N MET A 283 -9.03 8.53 -39.14
CA MET A 283 -7.94 8.99 -38.29
C MET A 283 -7.82 8.01 -37.12
N LYS A 284 -6.63 7.40 -36.97
CA LYS A 284 -6.28 6.63 -35.77
C LYS A 284 -6.32 7.58 -34.56
N ALA A 285 -7.31 7.41 -33.71
CA ALA A 285 -7.31 8.05 -32.39
C ALA A 285 -6.12 7.54 -31.56
N LYS A 286 -5.48 8.45 -30.81
CA LYS A 286 -4.42 8.15 -29.84
C LYS A 286 -4.95 7.08 -28.87
N VAL A 287 -4.36 5.89 -28.94
CA VAL A 287 -4.91 4.65 -28.41
C VAL A 287 -5.15 4.71 -26.87
N PRO A 288 -6.40 4.62 -26.37
CA PRO A 288 -6.76 4.83 -24.95
C PRO A 288 -6.05 3.95 -23.90
N TRP A 289 -5.64 2.74 -24.27
CA TRP A 289 -4.99 1.76 -23.39
C TRP A 289 -3.55 2.11 -22.99
N VAL A 290 -2.81 2.89 -23.80
CA VAL A 290 -1.44 3.34 -23.45
C VAL A 290 -1.47 4.32 -22.27
N SER A 291 -2.49 5.17 -22.20
CA SER A 291 -2.69 6.10 -21.08
C SER A 291 -3.08 5.35 -19.81
N ARG A 292 -3.96 4.34 -19.91
CA ARG A 292 -4.36 3.51 -18.76
C ARG A 292 -3.18 2.71 -18.18
N ARG A 293 -2.30 2.18 -19.05
CA ARG A 293 -1.03 1.52 -18.67
C ARG A 293 -0.10 2.47 -17.92
N ARG A 294 0.15 3.66 -18.47
CA ARG A 294 0.99 4.68 -17.81
C ARG A 294 0.46 5.01 -16.43
N ASN A 295 -0.84 5.26 -16.30
CA ASN A 295 -1.46 5.61 -15.01
C ASN A 295 -1.37 4.48 -13.96
N LEU A 296 -1.52 3.21 -14.37
CA LEU A 296 -1.41 2.05 -13.47
C LEU A 296 0.02 1.84 -12.99
N LEU A 297 0.99 1.93 -13.90
CA LEU A 297 2.41 1.77 -13.57
C LEU A 297 2.93 2.96 -12.74
N GLU A 298 2.45 4.16 -13.04
CA GLU A 298 2.66 5.38 -12.26
C GLU A 298 2.13 5.22 -10.85
N LYS A 299 0.89 4.72 -10.69
CA LYS A 299 0.33 4.41 -9.37
C LYS A 299 1.22 3.44 -8.59
N GLU A 300 1.60 2.30 -9.17
CA GLU A 300 2.44 1.32 -8.48
C GLU A 300 3.83 1.86 -8.12
N CYS A 301 4.41 2.69 -8.99
CA CYS A 301 5.67 3.37 -8.73
C CYS A 301 5.54 4.32 -7.53
N VAL A 302 4.53 5.19 -7.53
CA VAL A 302 4.29 6.14 -6.44
C VAL A 302 4.06 5.38 -5.14
N LEU A 303 3.25 4.33 -5.14
CA LEU A 303 3.02 3.50 -3.95
C LEU A 303 4.30 2.82 -3.44
N THR A 304 5.15 2.33 -4.34
CA THR A 304 6.44 1.72 -3.97
C THR A 304 7.40 2.75 -3.37
N ARG A 305 7.45 3.95 -3.95
CA ARG A 305 8.24 5.07 -3.43
C ARG A 305 7.74 5.50 -2.05
N VAL A 306 6.43 5.68 -1.88
CA VAL A 306 5.80 6.04 -0.60
C VAL A 306 6.09 4.99 0.47
N LYS A 307 5.98 3.69 0.15
CA LYS A 307 6.39 2.61 1.07
C LYS A 307 7.85 2.75 1.50
N GLY A 308 8.74 3.03 0.56
CA GLY A 308 10.16 3.26 0.84
C GLY A 308 10.40 4.46 1.77
N ILE A 309 9.62 5.52 1.62
CA ILE A 309 9.67 6.71 2.50
C ILE A 309 9.17 6.37 3.90
N LEU A 310 8.00 5.70 4.01
CA LEU A 310 7.41 5.30 5.29
C LEU A 310 8.31 4.33 6.08
N ASN A 311 9.04 3.45 5.38
CA ASN A 311 10.01 2.55 6.01
C ASN A 311 11.25 3.28 6.57
N LYS A 312 11.56 4.47 6.06
CA LYS A 312 12.68 5.31 6.52
C LYS A 312 12.23 6.45 7.42
N LEU A 313 10.93 6.57 7.67
CA LEU A 313 10.35 7.63 8.49
C LEU A 313 10.99 7.58 9.87
N ALA A 314 11.40 8.74 10.36
CA ALA A 314 11.99 8.92 11.69
C ALA A 314 11.83 10.39 12.10
N PRO A 315 11.74 10.71 13.41
CA PRO A 315 11.59 12.09 13.87
C PRO A 315 12.66 13.03 13.31
N GLU A 316 13.91 12.58 13.24
CA GLU A 316 15.06 13.40 12.83
C GLU A 316 15.06 13.71 11.33
N LYS A 317 14.42 12.86 10.54
CA LYS A 317 14.33 12.99 9.08
C LYS A 317 12.93 13.38 8.61
N PHE A 318 12.05 13.74 9.54
CA PHE A 318 10.63 13.91 9.28
C PHE A 318 10.37 14.94 8.17
N ASP A 319 10.91 16.16 8.30
CA ASP A 319 10.62 17.24 7.35
C ASP A 319 11.11 16.89 5.93
N ILE A 320 12.29 16.28 5.82
CA ILE A 320 12.87 15.85 4.53
C ILE A 320 11.99 14.76 3.89
N LEU A 321 11.62 13.74 4.66
CA LEU A 321 10.85 12.60 4.16
C LEU A 321 9.39 12.97 3.86
N LYS A 322 8.83 13.89 4.65
CA LYS A 322 7.53 14.52 4.37
C LYS A 322 7.54 15.21 3.02
N ASP A 323 8.49 16.09 2.77
CA ASP A 323 8.54 16.83 1.51
C ASP A 323 8.79 15.88 0.32
N GLN A 324 9.56 14.79 0.51
CA GLN A 324 9.68 13.73 -0.50
C GLN A 324 8.35 13.01 -0.76
N LEU A 325 7.53 12.80 0.26
CA LEU A 325 6.22 12.14 0.12
C LEU A 325 5.22 13.05 -0.59
N ILE A 326 5.19 14.33 -0.26
CA ILE A 326 4.32 15.33 -0.92
C ILE A 326 4.70 15.46 -2.40
N ASN A 327 6.00 15.48 -2.70
CA ASN A 327 6.52 15.54 -4.06
C ASN A 327 6.63 14.15 -4.73
N SER A 328 6.01 13.10 -4.16
CA SER A 328 6.16 11.73 -4.67
C SER A 328 5.38 11.45 -5.95
N GLY A 329 4.47 12.36 -6.36
CA GLY A 329 3.64 12.24 -7.56
C GLY A 329 2.18 11.83 -7.27
N ILE A 330 1.61 12.29 -6.16
CA ILE A 330 0.20 12.03 -5.82
C ILE A 330 -0.70 12.94 -6.69
N ALA A 331 -0.88 12.57 -7.96
CA ALA A 331 -1.56 13.39 -8.95
C ALA A 331 -3.04 13.02 -9.17
N THR A 332 -3.49 11.87 -8.68
CA THR A 332 -4.85 11.37 -8.92
C THR A 332 -5.50 10.82 -7.64
N PRO A 333 -6.84 10.84 -7.53
CA PRO A 333 -7.55 10.28 -6.38
C PRO A 333 -7.26 8.79 -6.21
N ASP A 334 -7.03 8.04 -7.29
CA ASP A 334 -6.70 6.61 -7.24
C ASP A 334 -5.34 6.30 -6.61
N ILE A 335 -4.36 7.19 -6.81
CA ILE A 335 -3.06 7.10 -6.15
C ILE A 335 -3.24 7.42 -4.67
N LEU A 336 -3.99 8.47 -4.36
CA LEU A 336 -4.24 8.88 -2.99
C LEU A 336 -4.97 7.80 -2.17
N LYS A 337 -6.00 7.17 -2.75
CA LYS A 337 -6.70 5.99 -2.20
C LYS A 337 -5.76 4.81 -1.93
N GLY A 338 -4.62 4.73 -2.60
CA GLY A 338 -3.57 3.74 -2.31
C GLY A 338 -2.54 4.19 -1.28
N VAL A 339 -2.28 5.51 -1.17
CA VAL A 339 -1.29 6.09 -0.24
C VAL A 339 -1.80 6.11 1.19
N VAL A 340 -3.05 6.54 1.39
CA VAL A 340 -3.65 6.66 2.73
C VAL A 340 -3.59 5.35 3.52
N PRO A 341 -4.01 4.18 2.97
CA PRO A 341 -3.87 2.90 3.66
C PRO A 341 -2.46 2.58 4.14
N LEU A 342 -1.42 2.96 3.38
CA LEU A 342 -0.03 2.69 3.76
C LEU A 342 0.39 3.49 4.99
N ILE A 343 -0.09 4.73 5.11
CA ILE A 343 0.17 5.58 6.28
C ILE A 343 -0.57 5.01 7.49
N LEU A 344 -1.86 4.65 7.33
CA LEU A 344 -2.66 4.05 8.39
C LEU A 344 -2.03 2.73 8.88
N GLU A 345 -1.67 1.84 7.96
CA GLU A 345 -1.05 0.54 8.28
C GLU A 345 0.24 0.72 9.08
N LYS A 346 1.10 1.67 8.68
CA LYS A 346 2.33 2.00 9.42
C LYS A 346 2.04 2.45 10.86
N ALA A 347 1.07 3.34 11.04
CA ALA A 347 0.73 3.90 12.35
C ALA A 347 0.07 2.87 13.30
N VAL A 348 -0.71 1.95 12.73
CA VAL A 348 -1.42 0.89 13.45
C VAL A 348 -0.44 -0.17 13.93
N LEU A 349 0.42 -0.64 13.03
CA LEU A 349 1.39 -1.69 13.30
C LEU A 349 2.54 -1.21 14.19
N GLU A 350 2.90 0.08 14.12
CA GLU A 350 4.03 0.64 14.85
C GLU A 350 3.58 1.81 15.75
N PRO A 351 3.28 1.56 17.04
CA PRO A 351 2.71 2.55 17.96
C PRO A 351 3.47 3.87 18.08
N THR A 352 4.80 3.79 18.05
CA THR A 352 5.70 4.95 18.17
C THR A 352 5.58 5.91 16.99
N PHE A 353 5.07 5.43 15.85
CA PHE A 353 4.87 6.22 14.64
C PHE A 353 3.52 6.92 14.59
N GLY A 354 2.58 6.62 15.49
CA GLY A 354 1.24 7.22 15.52
C GLY A 354 1.26 8.75 15.42
N PRO A 355 1.92 9.46 16.37
CA PRO A 355 2.00 10.92 16.33
C PRO A 355 2.64 11.48 15.05
N LEU A 356 3.71 10.83 14.56
CA LEU A 356 4.39 11.24 13.32
C LEU A 356 3.50 11.07 12.09
N CYS A 357 2.77 9.96 12.01
CA CYS A 357 1.86 9.68 10.90
C CYS A 357 0.65 10.62 10.93
N ALA A 358 0.15 10.96 12.12
CA ALA A 358 -0.95 11.93 12.25
C ALA A 358 -0.52 13.33 11.80
N ARG A 359 0.70 13.77 12.16
CA ARG A 359 1.29 15.02 11.66
C ARG A 359 1.46 14.98 10.14
N LEU A 360 1.96 13.86 9.59
CA LEU A 360 2.07 13.67 8.15
C LEU A 360 0.70 13.76 7.43
N CYS A 361 -0.37 13.20 8.02
CA CYS A 361 -1.73 13.33 7.49
C CYS A 361 -2.20 14.79 7.46
N SER A 362 -1.90 15.58 8.50
CA SER A 362 -2.20 17.01 8.54
C SER A 362 -1.44 17.78 7.44
N ASP A 363 -0.13 17.56 7.33
CA ASP A 363 0.71 18.18 6.30
C ASP A 363 0.25 17.81 4.87
N LEU A 364 -0.15 16.55 4.64
CA LEU A 364 -0.67 16.10 3.35
C LEU A 364 -2.00 16.76 3.01
N ASN A 365 -2.88 16.92 4.00
CA ASN A 365 -4.15 17.59 3.81
C ASN A 365 -4.00 19.07 3.46
N GLU A 366 -2.98 19.74 4.01
CA GLU A 366 -2.70 21.15 3.70
C GLU A 366 -2.04 21.35 2.33
N LYS A 367 -1.11 20.46 1.94
CA LYS A 367 -0.32 20.64 0.72
C LYS A 367 -0.91 20.00 -0.53
N LEU A 368 -1.79 19.00 -0.42
CA LEU A 368 -2.40 18.35 -1.59
C LEU A 368 -3.66 19.11 -2.04
N PRO A 369 -3.82 19.36 -3.36
CA PRO A 369 -5.02 19.99 -3.87
C PRO A 369 -6.24 19.04 -3.78
N PRO A 370 -7.47 19.58 -3.76
CA PRO A 370 -8.66 18.77 -3.97
C PRO A 370 -8.65 18.15 -5.37
N PHE A 371 -9.17 16.93 -5.48
CA PHE A 371 -9.28 16.20 -6.74
C PHE A 371 -10.72 16.26 -7.27
N PRO A 372 -10.93 16.26 -8.60
CA PRO A 372 -12.26 16.21 -9.19
C PRO A 372 -12.97 14.91 -8.80
N SER A 373 -14.30 14.99 -8.69
CA SER A 373 -15.16 13.83 -8.44
C SER A 373 -15.30 12.97 -9.70
N ASP A 374 -15.52 11.66 -9.52
CA ASP A 374 -15.81 10.73 -10.62
C ASP A 374 -17.23 10.94 -11.20
N GLU A 375 -18.13 11.61 -10.45
CA GLU A 375 -19.52 11.88 -10.84
C GLU A 375 -19.73 13.33 -11.30
N PRO A 376 -20.54 13.58 -12.36
CA PRO A 376 -20.87 14.93 -12.80
C PRO A 376 -21.65 15.68 -11.71
N GLY A 377 -21.07 16.74 -11.15
CA GLY A 377 -21.64 17.50 -10.02
C GLY A 377 -21.31 16.93 -8.64
N GLY A 378 -20.48 15.88 -8.57
CA GLY A 378 -20.00 15.31 -7.32
C GLY A 378 -19.10 16.26 -6.54
N ARG A 379 -19.10 16.12 -5.20
CA ARG A 379 -18.20 16.89 -4.33
C ARG A 379 -16.75 16.49 -4.60
N GLU A 380 -15.86 17.47 -4.52
CA GLU A 380 -14.42 17.26 -4.62
C GLU A 380 -13.92 16.17 -3.65
N ILE A 381 -12.96 15.39 -4.13
CA ILE A 381 -12.30 14.35 -3.35
C ILE A 381 -11.10 14.98 -2.66
N THR A 382 -11.14 15.06 -1.34
CA THR A 382 -10.05 15.63 -0.52
C THR A 382 -9.29 14.54 0.23
N PHE A 383 -8.07 14.86 0.67
CA PHE A 383 -7.29 13.98 1.55
C PHE A 383 -8.08 13.63 2.82
N LYS A 384 -8.65 14.66 3.48
CA LYS A 384 -9.46 14.47 4.69
C LYS A 384 -10.61 13.49 4.47
N ARG A 385 -11.30 13.56 3.33
CA ARG A 385 -12.41 12.65 3.01
C ARG A 385 -11.94 11.20 2.88
N ILE A 386 -10.90 10.96 2.08
CA ILE A 386 -10.34 9.61 1.91
C ILE A 386 -9.81 9.06 3.24
N LEU A 387 -9.18 9.90 4.06
CA LEU A 387 -8.70 9.51 5.39
C LEU A 387 -9.86 9.05 6.29
N LEU A 388 -10.94 9.83 6.36
CA LEU A 388 -12.12 9.49 7.17
C LEU A 388 -12.77 8.20 6.71
N ASP A 389 -12.98 8.03 5.40
CA ASP A 389 -13.57 6.82 4.82
C ASP A 389 -12.71 5.58 5.18
N ASN A 390 -11.39 5.70 5.07
CA ASN A 390 -10.47 4.60 5.42
C ASN A 390 -10.41 4.33 6.94
N CYS A 391 -10.47 5.36 7.79
CA CYS A 391 -10.50 5.17 9.24
C CYS A 391 -11.76 4.44 9.68
N GLN A 392 -12.91 4.79 9.09
CA GLN A 392 -14.18 4.11 9.35
C GLN A 392 -14.10 2.64 8.89
N GLU A 393 -13.69 2.39 7.66
CA GLU A 393 -13.55 1.03 7.11
C GLU A 393 -12.58 0.19 7.94
N ALA A 394 -11.41 0.74 8.31
CA ALA A 394 -10.41 0.04 9.12
C ALA A 394 -10.93 -0.29 10.52
N PHE A 395 -11.69 0.60 11.14
CA PHE A 395 -12.27 0.39 12.47
C PHE A 395 -13.36 -0.69 12.45
N GLU A 396 -14.31 -0.58 11.51
CA GLU A 396 -15.40 -1.55 11.36
C GLU A 396 -14.86 -2.94 10.97
N SER A 397 -13.93 -3.00 10.02
CA SER A 397 -13.30 -4.24 9.56
C SER A 397 -12.53 -4.95 10.69
N ALA A 398 -11.73 -4.21 11.48
CA ALA A 398 -11.00 -4.81 12.59
C ALA A 398 -11.93 -5.35 13.68
N ASN A 399 -13.02 -4.64 13.98
CA ASN A 399 -14.02 -5.09 14.95
C ASN A 399 -14.74 -6.36 14.47
N GLN A 400 -15.13 -6.41 13.19
CA GLN A 400 -15.76 -7.57 12.58
C GLN A 400 -14.83 -8.80 12.57
N MET A 401 -13.56 -8.64 12.20
CA MET A 401 -12.57 -9.73 12.20
C MET A 401 -12.39 -10.33 13.59
N MET A 402 -12.33 -9.50 14.64
CA MET A 402 -12.27 -10.01 16.02
C MET A 402 -13.53 -10.82 16.40
N ALA A 403 -14.72 -10.37 15.98
CA ALA A 403 -15.97 -11.11 16.24
C ALA A 403 -16.01 -12.46 15.52
N GLU A 404 -15.47 -12.55 14.30
CA GLU A 404 -15.35 -13.79 13.53
C GLU A 404 -14.32 -14.75 14.13
N THR A 405 -13.15 -14.25 14.51
CA THR A 405 -12.08 -15.04 15.15
C THR A 405 -12.57 -15.71 16.45
N ARG A 406 -13.43 -15.03 17.23
CA ARG A 406 -14.08 -15.60 18.42
C ARG A 406 -15.06 -16.74 18.12
N GLN A 407 -15.66 -16.78 16.94
CA GLN A 407 -16.60 -17.84 16.55
C GLN A 407 -15.91 -19.11 16.06
N MET A 408 -14.64 -19.02 15.68
CA MET A 408 -13.87 -20.20 15.32
C MET A 408 -13.71 -21.07 16.59
N THR A 409 -14.35 -22.26 16.65
CA THR A 409 -14.31 -23.19 17.83
C THR A 409 -13.71 -24.59 17.57
N ALA A 410 -13.48 -24.97 16.30
CA ALA A 410 -12.73 -26.19 15.90
C ALA A 410 -11.29 -26.36 16.48
N PRO A 411 -10.96 -27.50 17.10
CA PRO A 411 -9.69 -27.74 17.81
C PRO A 411 -8.45 -27.95 16.90
N GLU A 412 -8.60 -28.37 15.62
CA GLU A 412 -7.44 -28.61 14.74
C GLU A 412 -6.69 -27.33 14.32
N GLN A 413 -7.22 -26.15 14.63
CA GLN A 413 -6.68 -24.86 14.18
C GLN A 413 -6.22 -23.95 15.34
N GLU A 414 -6.16 -24.45 16.56
CA GLU A 414 -5.89 -23.68 17.78
C GLU A 414 -4.62 -22.81 17.71
N MET A 415 -3.54 -23.33 17.15
CA MET A 415 -2.29 -22.58 16.98
C MET A 415 -2.44 -21.44 15.96
N LYS A 416 -3.12 -21.71 14.83
CA LYS A 416 -3.40 -20.69 13.79
C LYS A 416 -4.34 -19.62 14.32
N ARG A 417 -5.30 -19.97 15.18
CA ARG A 417 -6.21 -19.03 15.81
C ARG A 417 -5.50 -18.08 16.75
N ARG A 418 -4.64 -18.61 17.62
CA ARG A 418 -3.85 -17.76 18.53
C ARG A 418 -3.00 -16.75 17.79
N ASP A 419 -2.46 -17.11 16.62
CA ASP A 419 -1.72 -16.15 15.79
C ASP A 419 -2.63 -15.13 15.12
N ILE A 420 -3.78 -15.54 14.58
CA ILE A 420 -4.77 -14.64 13.97
C ILE A 420 -5.32 -13.66 15.00
N GLU A 421 -5.74 -14.14 16.18
CA GLU A 421 -6.26 -13.36 17.29
C GLU A 421 -5.26 -12.31 17.77
N ARG A 422 -3.97 -12.66 17.86
CA ARG A 422 -2.92 -11.70 18.23
C ARG A 422 -2.83 -10.56 17.22
N ILE A 423 -2.95 -10.86 15.93
CA ILE A 423 -2.89 -9.85 14.86
C ILE A 423 -4.15 -9.00 14.83
N ASP A 424 -5.32 -9.60 14.98
CA ASP A 424 -6.60 -8.88 14.99
C ASP A 424 -6.67 -7.94 16.19
N LYS A 425 -6.27 -8.40 17.38
CA LYS A 425 -6.15 -7.57 18.60
C LYS A 425 -5.20 -6.39 18.37
N LEU A 426 -4.01 -6.64 17.81
CA LEU A 426 -3.02 -5.60 17.53
C LEU A 426 -3.55 -4.53 16.58
N ARG A 427 -4.25 -4.94 15.51
CA ARG A 427 -4.86 -4.02 14.54
C ARG A 427 -5.99 -3.22 15.14
N PHE A 428 -6.87 -3.86 15.90
CA PHE A 428 -8.00 -3.18 16.53
C PHE A 428 -7.53 -2.09 17.52
N ILE A 429 -6.64 -2.45 18.45
CA ILE A 429 -6.09 -1.49 19.42
C ILE A 429 -5.30 -0.39 18.69
N GLY A 430 -4.50 -0.77 17.68
CA GLY A 430 -3.72 0.19 16.88
C GLY A 430 -4.59 1.17 16.10
N ASN A 431 -5.71 0.72 15.51
CA ASN A 431 -6.68 1.56 14.81
C ASN A 431 -7.30 2.58 15.76
N VAL A 432 -7.80 2.11 16.90
CA VAL A 432 -8.42 2.97 17.92
C VAL A 432 -7.41 4.01 18.43
N ARG A 433 -6.18 3.58 18.77
CA ARG A 433 -5.12 4.50 19.21
C ARG A 433 -4.81 5.54 18.12
N PHE A 434 -4.69 5.12 16.87
CA PHE A 434 -4.33 6.04 15.79
C PHE A 434 -5.45 7.06 15.47
N ILE A 435 -6.72 6.66 15.58
CA ILE A 435 -7.84 7.61 15.52
C ILE A 435 -7.68 8.68 16.62
N GLY A 436 -7.23 8.30 17.82
CA GLY A 436 -6.88 9.23 18.90
C GLY A 436 -5.81 10.24 18.50
N GLU A 437 -4.74 9.79 17.84
CA GLU A 437 -3.69 10.69 17.34
C GLU A 437 -4.21 11.65 16.25
N LEU A 438 -5.13 11.20 15.40
CA LEU A 438 -5.74 12.04 14.38
C LEU A 438 -6.72 13.08 14.97
N LEU A 439 -7.40 12.77 16.08
CA LEU A 439 -8.18 13.73 16.86
C LEU A 439 -7.25 14.83 17.42
N ASN A 440 -6.12 14.45 18.02
CA ASN A 440 -5.12 15.40 18.52
C ASN A 440 -4.58 16.34 17.43
N GLN A 441 -4.48 15.86 16.19
CA GLN A 441 -4.05 16.65 15.02
C GLN A 441 -5.21 17.39 14.32
N LYS A 442 -6.42 17.42 14.89
CA LYS A 442 -7.63 18.06 14.34
C LYS A 442 -8.00 17.58 12.93
N MET A 443 -7.52 16.39 12.55
CA MET A 443 -7.84 15.74 11.28
C MET A 443 -9.18 15.04 11.32
N ILE A 444 -9.64 14.68 12.52
CA ILE A 444 -10.94 14.05 12.78
C ILE A 444 -11.71 14.92 13.77
N PRO A 445 -13.04 15.10 13.59
CA PRO A 445 -13.86 15.86 14.52
C PRO A 445 -14.06 15.16 15.88
N GLU A 446 -14.03 15.92 16.98
CA GLU A 446 -14.28 15.41 18.34
C GLU A 446 -15.68 14.78 18.52
N GLN A 447 -16.66 15.13 17.68
CA GLN A 447 -18.02 14.59 17.78
C GLN A 447 -18.10 13.07 17.55
N ILE A 448 -17.05 12.44 17.03
CA ILE A 448 -17.03 10.97 16.87
C ILE A 448 -16.68 10.24 18.17
N VAL A 449 -16.09 10.92 19.16
CA VAL A 449 -15.61 10.30 20.39
C VAL A 449 -16.72 9.55 21.14
N PRO A 450 -17.93 10.13 21.34
CA PRO A 450 -19.04 9.40 21.96
C PRO A 450 -19.38 8.09 21.26
N HIS A 451 -19.34 8.06 19.93
CA HIS A 451 -19.62 6.85 19.15
C HIS A 451 -18.53 5.79 19.35
N ILE A 452 -17.25 6.18 19.36
CA ILE A 452 -16.13 5.25 19.64
C ILE A 452 -16.26 4.68 21.05
N VAL A 453 -16.50 5.52 22.05
CA VAL A 453 -16.66 5.10 23.46
C VAL A 453 -17.85 4.15 23.59
N GLN A 454 -18.96 4.45 22.91
CA GLN A 454 -20.11 3.56 22.85
C GLN A 454 -19.70 2.21 22.25
N VAL A 455 -19.13 2.15 21.05
CA VAL A 455 -18.74 0.87 20.41
C VAL A 455 -17.77 0.05 21.28
N LEU A 456 -16.85 0.68 22.00
CA LEU A 456 -15.89 -0.02 22.86
C LEU A 456 -16.51 -0.53 24.17
N LEU A 457 -17.48 0.20 24.74
CA LEU A 457 -18.03 -0.09 26.07
C LEU A 457 -19.47 -0.60 26.06
N GLU A 458 -20.10 -0.69 24.88
CA GLU A 458 -21.46 -1.14 24.69
C GLU A 458 -21.55 -2.66 24.86
N HIS A 459 -21.97 -3.04 26.06
CA HIS A 459 -22.30 -4.40 26.44
C HIS A 459 -23.53 -4.37 27.36
N ASP A 460 -24.31 -5.46 27.33
CA ASP A 460 -25.39 -5.68 28.27
C ASP A 460 -24.88 -5.52 29.71
N SER A 461 -25.70 -4.92 30.57
CA SER A 461 -25.37 -4.67 32.00
C SER A 461 -24.96 -5.92 32.81
N LYS A 462 -25.04 -7.12 32.21
CA LYS A 462 -24.72 -8.42 32.80
C LYS A 462 -23.41 -9.05 32.30
N THR A 463 -22.78 -8.52 31.24
CA THR A 463 -21.55 -9.07 30.67
C THR A 463 -20.40 -8.07 30.76
N CYS A 464 -19.19 -8.57 30.98
CA CYS A 464 -17.99 -7.74 30.97
C CYS A 464 -17.62 -7.42 29.51
N PRO A 465 -17.24 -6.17 29.19
CA PRO A 465 -16.64 -5.87 27.90
C PRO A 465 -15.43 -6.76 27.61
N ALA A 466 -15.20 -7.02 26.34
CA ALA A 466 -14.03 -7.81 25.94
C ALA A 466 -12.74 -7.13 26.39
N GLU A 467 -11.74 -7.92 26.75
CA GLU A 467 -10.45 -7.44 27.25
C GLU A 467 -9.80 -6.43 26.29
N GLU A 468 -9.85 -6.71 25.00
CA GLU A 468 -9.29 -5.85 23.95
C GLU A 468 -10.00 -4.50 23.87
N ASN A 469 -11.31 -4.47 24.11
CA ASN A 469 -12.10 -3.25 24.04
C ASN A 469 -11.79 -2.33 25.23
N VAL A 470 -11.64 -2.91 26.42
CA VAL A 470 -11.23 -2.16 27.62
C VAL A 470 -9.82 -1.59 27.45
N GLU A 471 -8.91 -2.39 26.89
CA GLU A 471 -7.55 -1.96 26.57
C GLU A 471 -7.52 -0.83 25.53
N ALA A 472 -8.25 -1.00 24.42
CA ALA A 472 -8.37 0.01 23.38
C ALA A 472 -8.94 1.32 23.94
N PHE A 473 -10.01 1.25 24.76
CA PHE A 473 -10.62 2.42 25.38
C PHE A 473 -9.66 3.15 26.33
N CYS A 474 -8.96 2.42 27.21
CA CYS A 474 -8.01 3.02 28.14
C CYS A 474 -6.85 3.70 27.40
N GLN A 475 -6.32 3.07 26.35
CA GLN A 475 -5.26 3.66 25.52
C GLN A 475 -5.75 4.88 24.72
N PHE A 476 -6.98 4.79 24.19
CA PHE A 476 -7.61 5.89 23.46
C PHE A 476 -7.77 7.12 24.33
N TYR A 477 -8.41 6.97 25.50
CA TYR A 477 -8.67 8.09 26.40
C TYR A 477 -7.37 8.69 26.93
N LYS A 478 -6.36 7.86 27.22
CA LYS A 478 -5.01 8.35 27.55
C LYS A 478 -4.40 9.21 26.43
N THR A 479 -4.67 8.90 25.18
CA THR A 479 -4.11 9.60 24.02
C THR A 479 -4.78 10.95 23.79
N ILE A 480 -6.12 11.01 23.86
CA ILE A 480 -6.89 12.23 23.56
C ILE A 480 -7.14 13.11 24.79
N GLY A 481 -6.98 12.55 25.99
CA GLY A 481 -7.46 13.15 27.22
C GLY A 481 -6.94 14.56 27.50
N LYS A 482 -5.64 14.80 27.26
CA LYS A 482 -5.04 16.14 27.41
C LYS A 482 -5.64 17.14 26.42
N GLN A 483 -5.83 16.72 25.17
CA GLN A 483 -6.38 17.57 24.10
C GLN A 483 -7.87 17.87 24.32
N LEU A 484 -8.60 16.92 24.91
CA LEU A 484 -9.97 17.14 25.36
C LEU A 484 -10.00 18.14 26.50
N ASP A 485 -9.22 17.99 27.57
CA ASP A 485 -9.27 18.91 28.74
C ASP A 485 -9.01 20.39 28.35
N GLU A 486 -8.24 20.64 27.29
CA GLU A 486 -7.95 21.98 26.73
C GLU A 486 -9.05 22.54 25.80
N SER A 487 -10.01 21.71 25.38
CA SER A 487 -11.06 22.05 24.40
C SER A 487 -12.29 22.72 25.06
N PRO A 488 -12.90 23.76 24.45
CA PRO A 488 -14.08 24.43 25.03
C PRO A 488 -15.36 23.57 24.99
N ASN A 489 -15.38 22.49 24.20
CA ASN A 489 -16.49 21.52 24.13
C ASN A 489 -16.22 20.27 24.99
N SER A 490 -15.13 20.26 25.78
CA SER A 490 -14.60 19.06 26.45
C SER A 490 -15.53 18.43 27.45
N GLN A 491 -16.26 19.24 28.21
CA GLN A 491 -17.00 18.77 29.38
C GLN A 491 -17.94 17.61 29.04
N ARG A 492 -18.66 17.70 27.92
CA ARG A 492 -19.59 16.62 27.53
C ARG A 492 -18.87 15.34 27.13
N ILE A 493 -17.72 15.43 26.45
CA ILE A 493 -16.99 14.28 25.95
C ILE A 493 -16.19 13.62 27.09
N ASP A 494 -15.56 14.43 27.93
CA ASP A 494 -14.85 13.97 29.12
C ASP A 494 -15.82 13.32 30.11
N ASP A 495 -17.02 13.87 30.31
CA ASP A 495 -18.06 13.24 31.11
C ASP A 495 -18.42 11.85 30.58
N ILE A 496 -18.52 11.68 29.25
CA ILE A 496 -18.84 10.38 28.62
C ILE A 496 -17.71 9.37 28.89
N CYS A 497 -16.46 9.77 28.68
CA CYS A 497 -15.29 8.92 28.93
C CYS A 497 -15.17 8.55 30.42
N TYR A 498 -15.33 9.53 31.30
CA TYR A 498 -15.28 9.33 32.76
C TYR A 498 -16.39 8.40 33.25
N ASN A 499 -17.62 8.61 32.80
CA ASN A 499 -18.74 7.72 33.13
C ASN A 499 -18.52 6.30 32.59
N GLY A 500 -17.90 6.17 31.40
CA GLY A 500 -17.46 4.89 30.84
C GLY A 500 -16.47 4.16 31.76
N LEU A 501 -15.44 4.86 32.24
CA LEU A 501 -14.46 4.32 33.21
C LEU A 501 -15.12 3.88 34.51
N LEU A 502 -16.00 4.71 35.08
CA LEU A 502 -16.72 4.36 36.31
C LEU A 502 -17.60 3.12 36.12
N LYS A 503 -18.27 2.97 34.96
CA LYS A 503 -19.05 1.78 34.63
C LYS A 503 -18.18 0.52 34.59
N LEU A 504 -16.97 0.61 34.03
CA LEU A 504 -16.00 -0.48 34.01
C LEU A 504 -15.55 -0.87 35.42
N LEU A 505 -15.15 0.10 36.25
CA LEU A 505 -14.66 -0.17 37.61
C LEU A 505 -15.72 -0.79 38.53
N ARG A 506 -16.99 -0.42 38.34
CA ARG A 506 -18.12 -1.02 39.08
C ARG A 506 -18.39 -2.48 38.69
N ASN A 507 -17.87 -2.94 37.56
CA ASN A 507 -18.05 -4.32 37.12
C ASN A 507 -17.17 -5.27 37.95
N THR A 508 -17.81 -6.15 38.72
CA THR A 508 -17.12 -7.13 39.57
C THR A 508 -16.44 -8.25 38.78
N LEU A 509 -16.85 -8.48 37.52
CA LEU A 509 -16.28 -9.47 36.61
C LEU A 509 -15.05 -8.97 35.84
N LEU A 510 -14.66 -7.70 36.03
CA LEU A 510 -13.49 -7.13 35.36
C LEU A 510 -12.20 -7.76 35.90
N ALA A 511 -11.35 -8.24 35.00
CA ALA A 511 -10.07 -8.83 35.36
C ALA A 511 -9.18 -7.82 36.14
N PRO A 512 -8.41 -8.28 37.15
CA PRO A 512 -7.60 -7.38 37.98
C PRO A 512 -6.62 -6.49 37.20
N GLN A 513 -6.03 -7.02 36.11
CA GLN A 513 -5.12 -6.28 35.25
C GLN A 513 -5.81 -5.12 34.52
N LEU A 514 -7.03 -5.35 34.03
CA LEU A 514 -7.83 -4.32 33.35
C LEU A 514 -8.38 -3.27 34.32
N ARG A 515 -8.73 -3.69 35.54
CA ARG A 515 -9.11 -2.76 36.60
C ARG A 515 -7.96 -1.82 36.94
N SER A 516 -6.76 -2.36 37.16
CA SER A 516 -5.56 -1.56 37.42
C SER A 516 -5.25 -0.59 36.27
N MET A 517 -5.45 -1.01 35.02
CA MET A 517 -5.29 -0.13 33.86
C MET A 517 -6.30 1.02 33.85
N ALA A 518 -7.58 0.75 34.12
CA ALA A 518 -8.61 1.78 34.21
C ALA A 518 -8.37 2.75 35.38
N ASP A 519 -7.95 2.24 36.54
CA ASP A 519 -7.57 3.06 37.70
C ASP A 519 -6.43 4.01 37.35
N ARG A 520 -5.38 3.53 36.66
CA ARG A 520 -4.26 4.38 36.21
C ARG A 520 -4.71 5.50 35.27
N VAL A 521 -5.70 5.25 34.41
CA VAL A 521 -6.24 6.29 33.52
C VAL A 521 -7.04 7.33 34.31
N LEU A 522 -7.79 6.91 35.33
CA LEU A 522 -8.49 7.83 36.24
C LEU A 522 -7.54 8.66 37.09
N GLU A 523 -6.46 8.07 37.57
CA GLU A 523 -5.39 8.80 38.28
C GLU A 523 -4.75 9.85 37.38
N LEU A 524 -4.42 9.50 36.14
CA LEU A 524 -3.90 10.45 35.15
C LEU A 524 -4.87 11.60 34.91
N TRP A 525 -6.16 11.31 34.74
CA TRP A 525 -7.18 12.34 34.59
C TRP A 525 -7.27 13.26 35.82
N ALA A 526 -7.28 12.69 37.04
CA ALA A 526 -7.32 13.45 38.28
C ALA A 526 -6.10 14.38 38.46
N ASN A 527 -4.95 13.97 37.92
CA ASN A 527 -3.71 14.75 37.91
C ASN A 527 -3.57 15.67 36.68
N LYS A 528 -4.63 15.90 35.91
CA LYS A 528 -4.61 16.71 34.68
C LYS A 528 -3.57 16.24 33.66
N TRP A 529 -3.43 14.92 33.52
CA TRP A 529 -2.55 14.26 32.56
C TRP A 529 -1.05 14.51 32.78
N GLY A 530 -0.66 14.88 34.02
CA GLY A 530 0.70 15.19 34.46
C GLY A 530 1.49 14.04 35.08
#